data_AF-A0A8T6HTR7-F1
#
_entry.id   AF-A0A8T6HTR7-F1
#
_cell.length_a   1.000
_cell.length_b   1.000
_cell.length_c   1.000
_cell.angle_alpha   90.00
_cell.angle_beta   90.00
_cell.angle_gamma   90.00
#
_symmetry.space_group_name_H-M   'P 1'
#
loop_
_entity.id
_entity.type
_entity.pdbx_description
1 polymer ?
#
loop_
_entity_poly.entity_id
_entity_poly.type
_entity_poly.pdbx_seq_one_letter_code
_entity_poly.pdbx_strand_id
1 'polypeptide(L)'
;MDPCRKPALKDGAENGLDPILPLLKLPVYNGPASLPANIFMKVFYFALIAAIGNAMFVYGQRASSTSENPFYFLFLTLAVCIALFLASALISKGQMTTGYIVENQWYILVSGVGFFVTFIGFYWLYNQQGATGYIVYALLSILTTSIGVGLILFREPFNRFHVISGILAAAAIVTYGIGQSRLEG
;
A
#
# COMPACT_ATOMS: atom_id res chain seq x y z
N MET A 1 -1.59 53.17 40.99
CA MET A 1 -2.70 52.85 41.90
C MET A 1 -3.81 52.26 41.05
N ASP A 2 -4.01 50.95 41.19
CA ASP A 2 -5.09 50.08 40.64
C ASP A 2 -6.50 50.64 40.92
N PRO A 3 -7.63 50.19 40.29
CA PRO A 3 -7.90 48.79 39.86
C PRO A 3 -8.85 48.60 38.65
N CYS A 4 -8.51 47.74 37.68
CA CYS A 4 -9.54 46.92 36.99
C CYS A 4 -8.91 45.76 36.20
N ARG A 5 -8.30 44.84 36.96
CA ARG A 5 -7.93 43.51 36.50
C ARG A 5 -9.16 42.61 36.59
N LYS A 6 -9.61 42.04 35.47
CA LYS A 6 -10.52 40.89 35.43
C LYS A 6 -9.86 39.74 34.63
N PRO A 7 -10.22 38.48 34.96
CA PRO A 7 -9.24 37.47 35.32
C PRO A 7 -8.89 36.49 34.19
N ALA A 8 -7.74 35.81 34.38
CA ALA A 8 -7.36 34.60 33.68
C ALA A 8 -8.43 33.51 33.89
N LEU A 9 -8.98 32.98 32.80
CA LEU A 9 -9.68 31.71 32.81
C LEU A 9 -8.63 30.60 32.89
N LYS A 10 -8.53 30.00 34.07
CA LYS A 10 -7.81 28.76 34.32
C LYS A 10 -8.54 27.59 33.67
N ASP A 11 -7.72 26.66 33.23
CA ASP A 11 -7.98 25.27 32.92
C ASP A 11 -9.16 24.63 33.66
N GLY A 12 -10.04 24.02 32.87
CA GLY A 12 -10.97 22.98 33.28
C GLY A 12 -10.78 21.80 32.33
N ALA A 13 -10.00 20.83 32.78
CA ALA A 13 -9.76 19.55 32.15
C ALA A 13 -11.00 18.64 32.22
N GLU A 14 -10.89 17.52 31.51
CA GLU A 14 -11.67 16.27 31.58
C GLU A 14 -12.86 16.19 30.60
N ASN A 15 -12.65 15.56 29.44
CA ASN A 15 -12.68 14.10 29.22
C ASN A 15 -14.09 13.53 29.33
N GLY A 16 -14.66 13.15 28.18
CA GLY A 16 -15.90 12.38 28.17
C GLY A 16 -16.43 12.14 26.77
N LEU A 17 -15.96 11.06 26.17
CA LEU A 17 -16.51 10.41 24.97
C LEU A 17 -16.34 11.15 23.62
N ASP A 18 -15.21 10.89 22.97
CA ASP A 18 -15.18 10.53 21.54
C ASP A 18 -14.00 9.58 21.27
N PRO A 19 -13.95 8.35 21.85
CA PRO A 19 -12.81 7.46 21.63
C PRO A 19 -12.85 6.82 20.23
N ILE A 20 -13.94 7.02 19.48
CA ILE A 20 -14.24 6.28 18.24
C ILE A 20 -14.35 7.23 17.03
N LEU A 21 -14.46 8.55 17.23
CA LEU A 21 -14.73 9.52 16.15
C LEU A 21 -13.52 10.21 15.48
N PRO A 22 -12.23 10.00 15.84
CA PRO A 22 -11.12 10.38 14.96
C PRO A 22 -10.94 9.40 13.78
N LEU A 23 -11.51 8.19 13.86
CA LEU A 23 -11.29 7.08 12.91
C LEU A 23 -11.92 7.26 11.53
N LEU A 24 -12.83 8.23 11.37
CA LEU A 24 -13.53 8.50 10.10
C LEU A 24 -13.19 9.87 9.50
N LYS A 25 -12.11 10.53 9.94
CA LYS A 25 -11.54 11.63 9.14
C LYS A 25 -10.64 11.02 8.09
N LEU A 26 -11.22 10.70 6.94
CA LEU A 26 -10.45 10.22 5.80
C LEU A 26 -9.42 11.29 5.42
N PRO A 27 -8.14 10.90 5.26
CA PRO A 27 -7.12 11.82 4.78
C PRO A 27 -7.52 12.35 3.41
N VAL A 28 -7.54 13.69 3.27
CA VAL A 28 -7.79 14.34 1.98
C VAL A 28 -6.44 14.65 1.34
N TYR A 29 -6.28 14.26 0.08
CA TYR A 29 -5.09 14.60 -0.69
C TYR A 29 -4.92 16.12 -0.82
N ASN A 30 -3.80 16.64 -0.30
CA ASN A 30 -3.48 18.08 -0.34
C ASN A 30 -2.37 18.42 -1.35
N GLY A 31 -2.05 17.52 -2.29
CA GLY A 31 -1.02 17.72 -3.29
C GLY A 31 -1.52 18.45 -4.56
N PRO A 32 -0.62 18.77 -5.51
CA PRO A 32 -0.96 19.50 -6.73
C PRO A 32 -1.86 18.68 -7.67
N ALA A 33 -2.86 19.34 -8.29
CA ALA A 33 -3.84 18.71 -9.19
C ALA A 33 -3.25 18.18 -10.51
N SER A 34 -2.09 18.68 -10.93
CA SER A 34 -1.38 18.25 -12.14
C SER A 34 0.11 18.13 -11.87
N LEU A 35 0.71 17.02 -12.30
CA LEU A 35 2.13 16.75 -12.12
C LEU A 35 2.95 17.33 -13.29
N PRO A 36 3.98 18.16 -13.05
CA PRO A 36 4.90 18.58 -14.10
C PRO A 36 5.67 17.39 -14.70
N ALA A 37 6.05 17.49 -15.98
CA ALA A 37 6.63 16.38 -16.76
C ALA A 37 7.92 15.76 -16.15
N ASN A 38 8.68 16.53 -15.37
CA ASN A 38 9.86 16.06 -14.64
C ASN A 38 9.56 15.09 -13.49
N ILE A 39 8.29 14.98 -13.05
CA ILE A 39 7.87 14.04 -12.01
C ILE A 39 7.49 12.68 -12.59
N PHE A 40 7.07 12.60 -13.85
CA PHE A 40 6.78 11.31 -14.52
C PHE A 40 7.99 10.37 -14.45
N MET A 41 9.19 10.88 -14.72
CA MET A 41 10.41 10.08 -14.61
C MET A 41 10.63 9.52 -13.20
N LYS A 42 10.36 10.30 -12.15
CA LYS A 42 10.48 9.83 -10.76
C LYS A 42 9.50 8.71 -10.46
N VAL A 43 8.24 8.89 -10.85
CA VAL A 43 7.19 7.86 -10.70
C VAL A 43 7.61 6.59 -11.44
N PHE A 44 8.10 6.72 -12.68
CA PHE A 44 8.56 5.59 -13.48
C PHE A 44 9.71 4.84 -12.80
N TYR A 45 10.75 5.53 -12.31
CA TYR A 45 11.86 4.87 -11.62
C TYR A 45 11.44 4.15 -10.34
N PHE A 46 10.59 4.76 -9.51
CA PHE A 46 10.11 4.12 -8.29
C PHE A 46 9.22 2.91 -8.60
N ALA A 47 8.33 3.03 -9.58
CA ALA A 47 7.49 1.91 -10.04
C ALA A 47 8.34 0.77 -10.61
N LEU A 48 9.40 1.09 -11.36
CA LEU A 48 10.30 0.09 -11.93
C LEU A 48 11.06 -0.69 -10.85
N ILE A 49 11.60 0.00 -9.83
CA ILE A 49 12.27 -0.67 -8.70
C ILE A 49 11.30 -1.59 -7.97
N ALA A 50 10.07 -1.14 -7.70
CA ALA A 50 9.04 -1.97 -7.09
C ALA A 50 8.69 -3.19 -7.95
N ALA A 51 8.59 -3.02 -9.28
CA ALA A 51 8.33 -4.11 -10.22
C ALA A 51 9.45 -5.16 -10.24
N ILE A 52 10.72 -4.72 -10.18
CA ILE A 52 11.88 -5.63 -10.07
C ILE A 52 11.82 -6.41 -8.76
N GLY A 53 11.57 -5.74 -7.63
CA GLY A 53 11.43 -6.40 -6.32
C GLY A 53 10.32 -7.45 -6.32
N ASN A 54 9.17 -7.14 -6.91
CA ASN A 54 8.09 -8.11 -7.07
C ASN A 54 8.52 -9.29 -7.97
N ALA A 55 9.18 -9.05 -9.11
CA ALA A 55 9.67 -10.12 -9.98
C ALA A 55 10.65 -11.07 -9.26
N MET A 56 11.57 -10.53 -8.45
CA MET A 56 12.48 -11.33 -7.62
C MET A 56 11.71 -12.18 -6.60
N PHE A 57 10.68 -11.63 -5.97
CA PHE A 57 9.82 -12.36 -5.05
C PHE A 57 9.09 -13.52 -5.74
N VAL A 58 8.48 -13.27 -6.91
CA VAL A 58 7.81 -14.32 -7.71
C VAL A 58 8.79 -15.42 -8.10
N TYR A 59 9.99 -15.06 -8.57
CA TYR A 59 11.04 -16.02 -8.91
C TYR A 59 11.39 -16.90 -7.71
N GLY A 60 11.69 -16.31 -6.55
CA GLY A 60 12.06 -17.06 -5.35
C GLY A 60 10.96 -17.99 -4.87
N GLN A 61 9.71 -17.54 -4.92
CA GLN A 61 8.56 -18.34 -4.53
C GLN A 61 8.31 -19.51 -5.49
N ARG A 62 8.38 -19.27 -6.80
CA ARG A 62 8.20 -20.29 -7.84
C ARG A 62 9.33 -21.31 -7.90
N ALA A 63 10.56 -20.88 -7.64
CA ALA A 63 11.73 -21.74 -7.66
C ALA A 63 11.86 -22.59 -6.38
N SER A 64 11.15 -22.22 -5.30
CA SER A 64 11.14 -22.99 -4.06
C SER A 64 10.36 -24.30 -4.20
N SER A 65 10.75 -25.32 -3.45
CA SER A 65 10.00 -26.56 -3.36
C SER A 65 8.68 -26.35 -2.61
N THR A 66 7.65 -27.12 -2.99
CA THR A 66 6.37 -27.09 -2.29
C THR A 66 6.52 -27.71 -0.90
N SER A 67 6.22 -26.93 0.14
CA SER A 67 6.11 -27.42 1.52
C SER A 67 4.65 -27.70 1.87
N GLU A 68 4.41 -28.64 2.79
CA GLU A 68 3.10 -28.86 3.39
C GLU A 68 2.55 -27.61 4.08
N ASN A 69 3.46 -26.80 4.66
CA ASN A 69 3.09 -25.55 5.31
C ASN A 69 3.72 -24.34 4.58
N PRO A 70 2.89 -23.56 3.85
CA PRO A 70 3.36 -22.44 3.05
C PRO A 70 3.84 -21.24 3.86
N PHE A 71 3.44 -21.17 5.13
CA PHE A 71 3.76 -20.05 5.99
C PHE A 71 5.25 -20.02 6.37
N TYR A 72 5.97 -21.15 6.31
CA TYR A 72 7.40 -21.17 6.57
C TYR A 72 8.20 -20.37 5.53
N PHE A 73 7.88 -20.52 4.25
CA PHE A 73 8.51 -19.74 3.20
C PHE A 73 8.25 -18.24 3.42
N LEU A 74 6.98 -17.87 3.60
CA LEU A 74 6.58 -16.47 3.81
C LEU A 74 7.19 -15.86 5.07
N PHE A 75 7.26 -16.61 6.17
CA PHE A 75 7.86 -16.16 7.42
C PHE A 75 9.36 -15.87 7.25
N LEU A 76 10.11 -16.78 6.61
CA LEU A 76 11.53 -16.59 6.37
C LEU A 76 11.81 -15.47 5.36
N THR A 77 10.98 -15.34 4.31
CA THR A 77 11.06 -14.19 3.38
C THR A 77 10.81 -12.87 4.12
N LEU A 78 9.83 -12.83 5.01
CA LEU A 78 9.53 -11.64 5.82
C LEU A 78 10.68 -11.32 6.78
N ALA A 79 11.32 -12.32 7.38
CA ALA A 79 12.49 -12.10 8.23
C ALA A 79 13.65 -11.43 7.47
N VAL A 80 13.92 -11.87 6.23
CA VAL A 80 14.91 -11.22 5.34
C VAL A 80 14.49 -9.79 5.03
N CYS A 81 13.21 -9.56 4.74
CA CYS A 81 12.67 -8.23 4.46
C CYS A 81 12.82 -7.27 5.66
N ILE A 82 12.51 -7.74 6.87
CA ILE A 82 12.69 -6.98 8.12
C ILE A 82 14.16 -6.61 8.31
N ALA A 83 15.09 -7.54 8.10
CA ALA A 83 16.51 -7.27 8.23
C ALA A 83 17.00 -6.20 7.25
N LEU A 84 16.52 -6.23 6.00
CA LEU A 84 16.85 -5.22 4.98
C LEU A 84 16.25 -3.85 5.30
N PHE A 85 15.01 -3.80 5.81
CA PHE A 85 14.41 -2.55 6.27
C PHE A 85 15.15 -1.98 7.48
N LEU A 86 15.58 -2.81 8.42
CA LEU A 86 16.38 -2.38 9.55
C LEU A 86 17.72 -1.81 9.10
N ALA A 87 18.44 -2.48 8.20
CA ALA A 87 19.67 -1.97 7.62
C ALA A 87 19.46 -0.62 6.90
N SER A 88 18.37 -0.50 6.14
CA SER A 88 18.00 0.74 5.46
C SER A 88 17.64 1.87 6.43
N ALA A 89 16.97 1.54 7.53
CA ALA A 89 16.63 2.50 8.59
C ALA A 89 17.89 3.03 9.29
N LEU A 90 18.89 2.17 9.53
CA LEU A 90 20.16 2.57 10.15
C LEU A 90 21.00 3.52 9.27
N ILE A 91 20.89 3.41 7.95
CA ILE A 91 21.58 4.30 6.99
C ILE A 91 20.80 5.61 6.79
N SER A 92 19.49 5.61 7.06
CA SER A 92 18.63 6.78 6.85
C SER A 92 18.88 7.85 7.91
N LYS A 93 18.91 9.12 7.50
CA LYS A 93 19.22 10.27 8.38
C LYS A 93 18.14 10.60 9.43
N GLY A 94 17.02 9.87 9.46
CA GLY A 94 15.90 10.13 10.37
C GLY A 94 16.03 9.36 11.68
N GLN A 95 15.86 10.03 12.81
CA GLN A 95 15.78 9.36 14.11
C GLN A 95 14.37 8.80 14.32
N MET A 96 14.28 7.55 14.77
CA MET A 96 13.01 6.94 15.14
C MET A 96 12.49 7.60 16.43
N THR A 97 11.49 8.46 16.32
CA THR A 97 10.82 9.03 17.49
C THR A 97 9.70 8.10 17.93
N THR A 98 9.64 7.76 19.22
CA THR A 98 8.56 6.96 19.80
C THR A 98 7.18 7.58 19.55
N GLY A 99 7.10 8.92 19.48
CA GLY A 99 5.89 9.66 19.09
C GLY A 99 5.35 9.27 17.71
N TYR A 100 6.22 9.10 16.70
CA TYR A 100 5.79 8.70 15.35
C TYR A 100 5.10 7.33 15.34
N ILE A 101 5.60 6.37 16.12
CA ILE A 101 5.03 5.03 16.21
C ILE A 101 3.62 5.10 16.82
N VAL A 102 3.47 5.82 17.93
CA VAL A 102 2.19 5.95 18.64
C VAL A 102 1.16 6.68 17.77
N GLU A 103 1.57 7.72 17.05
CA GLU A 103 0.70 8.48 16.14
C GLU A 103 0.22 7.65 14.94
N ASN A 104 1.05 6.73 14.45
CA ASN A 104 0.77 5.97 13.22
C ASN A 104 0.42 4.49 13.46
N GLN A 105 0.28 4.06 14.72
CA GLN A 105 0.09 2.64 15.08
C GLN A 105 -1.06 1.96 14.33
N TRP A 106 -2.17 2.68 14.10
CA TRP A 106 -3.32 2.16 13.35
C TRP A 106 -2.98 1.91 11.88
N TYR A 107 -2.34 2.87 11.21
CA TYR A 107 -1.92 2.72 9.82
C TYR A 107 -0.85 1.64 9.65
N ILE A 108 0.04 1.50 10.64
CA ILE A 108 1.02 0.41 10.70
C ILE A 108 0.30 -0.95 10.76
N LEU A 109 -0.71 -1.08 11.63
CA LEU A 109 -1.47 -2.32 11.77
C LEU A 109 -2.23 -2.67 10.48
N VAL A 110 -2.98 -1.71 9.92
CA VAL A 110 -3.72 -1.91 8.67
C VAL A 110 -2.78 -2.30 7.52
N SER A 111 -1.62 -1.64 7.41
CA SER A 111 -0.62 -1.96 6.39
C SER A 111 -0.02 -3.35 6.60
N GLY A 112 0.26 -3.74 7.85
CA GLY A 112 0.76 -5.07 8.20
C GLY A 112 -0.24 -6.18 7.84
N VAL A 113 -1.53 -5.98 8.14
CA VAL A 113 -2.60 -6.90 7.71
C VAL A 113 -2.69 -6.96 6.19
N GLY A 114 -2.59 -5.82 5.50
CA GLY A 114 -2.56 -5.76 4.04
C GLY A 114 -1.40 -6.54 3.42
N PHE A 115 -0.19 -6.42 3.99
CA PHE A 115 0.97 -7.23 3.57
C PHE A 115 0.74 -8.73 3.77
N PHE A 116 0.19 -9.13 4.92
CA PHE A 116 -0.14 -10.54 5.17
C PHE A 116 -1.10 -11.11 4.13
N VAL A 117 -2.21 -10.42 3.85
CA VAL A 117 -3.20 -10.84 2.84
C VAL A 117 -2.57 -10.91 1.45
N THR A 118 -1.73 -9.93 1.10
CA THR A 118 -1.03 -9.90 -0.20
C THR A 118 -0.12 -11.11 -0.37
N PHE A 119 0.70 -11.43 0.63
CA PHE A 119 1.63 -12.56 0.56
C PHE A 119 0.92 -13.92 0.52
N ILE A 120 -0.20 -14.08 1.23
CA ILE A 120 -1.04 -15.27 1.12
C ILE A 120 -1.64 -15.38 -0.29
N GLY A 121 -2.18 -14.29 -0.82
CA GLY A 121 -2.73 -14.24 -2.17
C GLY A 121 -1.69 -14.63 -3.22
N PHE A 122 -0.47 -14.10 -3.11
CA PHE A 122 0.66 -14.49 -3.96
C PHE A 122 1.04 -15.95 -3.83
N TYR A 123 1.02 -16.50 -2.61
CA TYR A 123 1.25 -17.91 -2.43
C TYR A 123 0.28 -18.77 -3.22
N TRP A 124 -1.02 -18.51 -3.11
CA TRP A 124 -2.01 -19.26 -3.89
C TRP A 124 -1.88 -19.01 -5.38
N LEU A 125 -1.67 -17.76 -5.78
CA LEU A 125 -1.54 -17.38 -7.18
C LEU A 125 -0.38 -18.10 -7.85
N TYR A 126 0.83 -18.04 -7.29
CA TYR A 126 2.01 -18.57 -7.98
C TYR A 126 2.18 -20.08 -7.85
N ASN A 127 1.70 -20.68 -6.77
CA ASN A 127 1.78 -22.13 -6.60
C ASN A 127 0.71 -22.87 -7.39
N GLN A 128 -0.49 -22.29 -7.55
CA GLN A 128 -1.58 -22.95 -8.29
C GLN A 128 -1.65 -22.50 -9.76
N GLN A 129 -1.48 -21.21 -10.05
CA GLN A 129 -1.72 -20.62 -11.38
C GLN A 129 -0.44 -20.23 -12.13
N GLY A 130 0.73 -20.38 -11.48
CA GLY A 130 2.02 -20.01 -12.07
C GLY A 130 2.24 -18.50 -12.21
N ALA A 131 3.32 -18.12 -12.90
CA ALA A 131 3.74 -16.72 -12.99
C ALA A 131 2.84 -15.86 -13.89
N THR A 132 2.13 -16.45 -14.85
CA THR A 132 1.25 -15.73 -15.78
C THR A 132 0.02 -15.15 -15.09
N GLY A 133 -0.46 -15.79 -14.02
CA GLY A 133 -1.53 -15.27 -13.16
C GLY A 133 -1.22 -13.90 -12.53
N TYR A 134 0.07 -13.51 -12.49
CA TYR A 134 0.49 -12.17 -12.07
C TYR A 134 -0.19 -11.06 -12.86
N ILE A 135 -0.50 -11.27 -14.14
CA ILE A 135 -1.11 -10.25 -15.00
C ILE A 135 -2.45 -9.79 -14.41
N VAL A 136 -3.30 -10.74 -13.99
CA VAL A 136 -4.61 -10.44 -13.40
C VAL A 136 -4.44 -9.72 -12.06
N TYR A 137 -3.52 -10.20 -11.21
CA TYR A 137 -3.21 -9.53 -9.96
C TYR A 137 -2.75 -8.08 -10.19
N ALA A 138 -1.82 -7.85 -11.13
CA ALA A 138 -1.25 -6.53 -11.35
C ALA A 138 -2.32 -5.54 -11.83
N LEU A 139 -3.19 -5.98 -12.74
CA LEU A 139 -4.29 -5.17 -13.23
C LEU A 139 -5.34 -4.90 -12.15
N LEU A 140 -5.71 -5.91 -11.36
CA LEU A 140 -6.62 -5.72 -10.22
C LEU A 140 -6.02 -4.80 -9.16
N SER A 141 -4.73 -4.93 -8.87
CA SER A 141 -4.01 -4.09 -7.91
C SER A 141 -3.99 -2.64 -8.35
N ILE A 142 -3.75 -2.37 -9.64
CA ILE A 142 -3.87 -1.00 -10.21
C ILE A 142 -5.28 -0.46 -9.99
N LEU A 143 -6.33 -1.24 -10.28
CA LEU A 143 -7.72 -0.80 -10.11
C LEU A 143 -8.08 -0.52 -8.64
N THR A 144 -7.76 -1.44 -7.74
CA THR A 144 -8.11 -1.30 -6.31
C THR A 144 -7.32 -0.19 -5.63
N THR A 145 -6.05 0.00 -5.97
CA THR A 145 -5.22 1.06 -5.38
C THR A 145 -5.52 2.44 -5.97
N SER A 146 -5.59 2.58 -7.29
CA SER A 146 -5.81 3.90 -7.90
C SER A 146 -7.25 4.39 -7.76
N ILE A 147 -8.25 3.51 -7.92
CA ILE A 147 -9.66 3.89 -7.84
C ILE A 147 -10.16 3.74 -6.40
N GLY A 148 -9.96 2.59 -5.77
CA GLY A 148 -10.46 2.32 -4.42
C GLY A 148 -9.79 3.20 -3.37
N VAL A 149 -8.45 3.18 -3.33
CA VAL A 149 -7.69 3.95 -2.33
C VAL A 149 -7.50 5.41 -2.80
N GLY A 150 -6.92 5.64 -3.98
CA GLY A 150 -6.62 7.00 -4.46
C GLY A 150 -7.87 7.85 -4.66
N LEU A 151 -8.76 7.45 -5.58
CA LEU A 151 -9.94 8.24 -5.94
C LEU A 151 -11.03 8.23 -4.84
N ILE A 152 -11.41 7.07 -4.30
CA ILE A 152 -12.55 6.98 -3.38
C ILE A 152 -12.15 7.37 -1.96
N LEU A 153 -11.07 6.79 -1.42
CA LEU A 153 -10.68 6.98 -0.02
C LEU A 153 -9.95 8.31 0.22
N PHE A 154 -8.91 8.59 -0.57
CA PHE A 154 -8.06 9.78 -0.42
C PHE A 154 -8.53 10.99 -1.24
N ARG A 155 -9.49 10.78 -2.15
CA ARG A 155 -10.06 11.81 -3.05
C ARG A 155 -9.00 12.53 -3.88
N GLU A 156 -8.05 11.76 -4.39
CA GLU A 156 -6.99 12.27 -5.24
C GLU A 156 -7.53 12.83 -6.57
N PRO A 157 -6.88 13.86 -7.15
CA PRO A 157 -7.28 14.45 -8.42
C PRO A 157 -7.18 13.40 -9.54
N PHE A 158 -8.30 13.15 -10.21
CA PHE A 158 -8.40 12.10 -11.21
C PHE A 158 -8.81 12.69 -12.56
N ASN A 159 -7.96 12.49 -13.57
CA ASN A 159 -8.18 12.99 -14.93
C ASN A 159 -8.85 11.91 -15.81
N ARG A 160 -9.48 12.32 -16.91
CA ARG A 160 -10.05 11.44 -17.94
C ARG A 160 -9.05 10.40 -18.45
N PHE A 161 -7.76 10.76 -18.58
CA PHE A 161 -6.74 9.79 -18.97
C PHE A 161 -6.55 8.66 -17.94
N HIS A 162 -6.64 8.95 -16.64
CA HIS A 162 -6.58 7.91 -15.61
C HIS A 162 -7.81 6.99 -15.69
N VAL A 163 -8.99 7.54 -16.02
CA VAL A 163 -10.22 6.75 -16.24
C VAL A 163 -10.03 5.82 -17.44
N ILE A 164 -9.51 6.33 -18.56
CA ILE A 164 -9.24 5.54 -19.76
C ILE A 164 -8.24 4.42 -19.43
N SER A 165 -7.18 4.71 -18.69
CA SER A 165 -6.22 3.69 -18.23
C SER A 165 -6.89 2.62 -17.38
N GLY A 166 -7.81 2.98 -16.48
CA GLY A 166 -8.59 2.03 -15.69
C GLY A 166 -9.49 1.13 -16.55
N ILE A 167 -10.18 1.69 -17.54
CA ILE A 167 -11.02 0.93 -18.49
C ILE A 167 -10.15 -0.06 -19.29
N LEU A 168 -9.00 0.38 -19.77
CA LEU A 168 -8.06 -0.47 -20.50
C LEU A 168 -7.51 -1.60 -19.60
N ALA A 169 -7.23 -1.31 -18.33
CA ALA A 169 -6.82 -2.34 -17.38
C ALA A 169 -7.92 -3.40 -17.17
N ALA A 170 -9.18 -2.99 -17.04
CA ALA A 170 -10.31 -3.92 -16.96
C ALA A 170 -10.47 -4.75 -18.25
N ALA A 171 -10.36 -4.12 -19.42
CA ALA A 171 -10.40 -4.82 -20.71
C ALA A 171 -9.25 -5.83 -20.87
N ALA A 172 -8.06 -5.51 -20.35
CA ALA A 172 -6.92 -6.42 -20.35
C ALA A 172 -7.15 -7.66 -19.47
N ILE A 173 -7.86 -7.53 -18.33
CA ILE A 173 -8.26 -8.69 -17.51
C ILE A 173 -9.19 -9.63 -18.30
N VAL A 174 -10.19 -9.07 -18.98
CA VAL A 174 -11.12 -9.86 -19.81
C VAL A 174 -10.36 -10.57 -20.94
N THR A 175 -9.48 -9.84 -21.63
CA THR A 175 -8.64 -10.40 -22.70
C THR A 175 -7.75 -11.53 -22.19
N TYR A 176 -7.15 -11.37 -21.01
CA TYR A 176 -6.36 -12.42 -20.37
C TYR A 176 -7.20 -13.69 -20.12
N GLY A 177 -8.41 -13.54 -19.58
CA GLY A 177 -9.32 -14.67 -19.34
C GLY A 177 -9.66 -15.44 -20.62
N ILE A 178 -9.98 -14.72 -21.71
CA ILE A 178 -10.23 -15.33 -23.03
C ILE A 178 -8.97 -16.02 -23.58
N GLY A 179 -7.79 -15.42 -23.38
CA GLY A 179 -6.53 -16.01 -23.80
C GLY A 179 -6.24 -17.31 -23.07
N GLN A 180 -6.41 -17.33 -21.75
CA GLN A 180 -6.18 -18.50 -20.91
C GLN A 180 -7.14 -19.65 -21.24
N SER A 181 -8.44 -19.36 -21.47
CA SER A 181 -9.42 -20.39 -21.81
C SER A 181 -9.16 -21.08 -23.15
N ARG A 182 -8.34 -20.48 -24.02
CA ARG A 182 -7.93 -21.07 -25.31
C ARG A 182 -6.66 -21.91 -25.22
N LEU A 183 -5.93 -21.85 -24.10
CA LEU A 183 -4.76 -22.69 -23.85
C LEU A 183 -5.14 -23.99 -23.14
N GLU A 184 -6.33 -24.05 -22.53
CA GLU A 184 -6.85 -25.21 -21.80
C GLU A 184 -7.70 -26.15 -22.68
N GLY A 185 -7.90 -25.82 -23.96
CA GLY A 185 -8.61 -26.65 -24.96
C GLY A 185 -7.68 -27.17 -26.03
#